data_AF-R4UMU8-F1
#
_entry.id   AF-R4UMU8-F1
#
_cell.length_a   1.000
_cell.length_b   1.000
_cell.length_c   1.000
_cell.angle_alpha   90.00
_cell.angle_beta   90.00
_cell.angle_gamma   90.00
#
_symmetry.space_group_name_H-M   'P 1'
#
loop_
_entity.id
_entity.type
_entity.pdbx_description
1 polymer ?
#
loop_
_entity_poly.entity_id
_entity_poly.type
_entity_poly.pdbx_seq_one_letter_code
_entity_poly.pdbx_strand_id
1 'polypeptide(L)'
;MLSLILAATLISVASAQTCAYSSICADHTMCKYPTTGYGANCLTPVYSGVTSAADKQAALDAHNNVRKKIAKGQETRGTSGPQPTAANMRKLVWDEELATVAQRWANQCTFQHDTCRSVARFYVGQNLYISYTKGVTPSGQQNWTVAVQAWYDEVKDFNKNNVSPFQYTSGTGHYTQAVWADTTAVGCGFTAFTDSDGWYSKLYACNYGPGGNVVGGGSSMYKIGTACSACPTSAAACEDGLCV
;
A
#
# COMPACT_ATOMS: atom_id res chain seq x y z
N MET A 1 -19.07 64.15 31.98
CA MET A 1 -19.41 62.74 31.70
C MET A 1 -18.23 62.14 30.97
N LEU A 2 -17.41 61.36 31.67
CA LEU A 2 -16.24 60.67 31.11
C LEU A 2 -16.71 59.33 30.53
N SER A 3 -16.68 59.17 29.21
CA SER A 3 -16.96 57.88 28.56
C SER A 3 -15.68 57.05 28.49
N LEU A 4 -15.60 56.01 29.33
CA LEU A 4 -14.60 54.95 29.20
C LEU A 4 -14.93 54.11 27.95
N ILE A 5 -14.04 54.11 26.97
CA ILE A 5 -14.10 53.19 25.83
C ILE A 5 -13.41 51.90 26.26
N LEU A 6 -14.19 50.86 26.53
CA LEU A 6 -13.70 49.52 26.83
C LEU A 6 -13.33 48.84 25.49
N ALA A 7 -12.04 48.77 25.17
CA ALA A 7 -11.56 48.01 24.01
C ALA A 7 -11.60 46.51 24.35
N ALA A 8 -12.61 45.80 23.84
CA ALA A 8 -12.68 44.35 23.93
C ALA A 8 -11.71 43.73 22.91
N THR A 9 -10.59 43.21 23.37
CA THR A 9 -9.68 42.39 22.57
C THR A 9 -10.31 41.01 22.34
N LEU A 10 -10.77 40.77 21.11
CA LEU A 10 -11.18 39.45 20.64
C LEU A 10 -9.95 38.54 20.58
N ILE A 11 -9.72 37.74 21.62
CA ILE A 11 -8.74 36.66 21.59
C ILE A 11 -9.32 35.55 20.70
N SER A 12 -8.88 35.49 19.45
CA SER A 12 -9.16 34.34 18.59
C SER A 12 -8.38 33.15 19.12
N VAL A 13 -9.04 32.27 19.86
CA VAL A 13 -8.46 30.97 20.23
C VAL A 13 -8.41 30.14 18.93
N ALA A 14 -7.26 30.12 18.26
CA ALA A 14 -7.03 29.19 17.17
C ALA A 14 -7.12 27.78 17.76
N SER A 15 -8.19 27.04 17.49
CA SER A 15 -8.22 25.62 17.83
C SER A 15 -7.08 24.98 17.06
N ALA A 16 -6.07 24.45 17.74
CA ALA A 16 -5.10 23.57 17.12
C ALA A 16 -5.91 22.42 16.53
N GLN A 17 -6.05 22.39 15.20
CA GLN A 17 -6.79 21.32 14.51
C GLN A 17 -6.10 20.01 14.87
N THR A 18 -6.70 19.24 15.77
CA THR A 18 -6.18 17.94 16.16
C THR A 18 -6.18 17.04 14.93
N CYS A 19 -5.04 16.44 14.61
CA CYS A 19 -4.92 15.51 13.50
C CYS A 19 -5.99 14.40 13.59
N ALA A 20 -6.72 14.13 12.50
CA ALA A 20 -7.81 13.15 12.48
C ALA A 20 -7.38 11.71 12.80
N TYR A 21 -6.08 11.41 12.73
CA TYR A 21 -5.51 10.08 12.94
C TYR A 21 -4.85 9.92 14.32
N SER A 22 -4.86 10.96 15.17
CA SER A 22 -4.19 10.93 16.47
C SER A 22 -4.79 9.92 17.45
N SER A 23 -6.05 9.54 17.25
CA SER A 23 -6.73 8.48 18.02
C SER A 23 -6.25 7.07 17.67
N ILE A 24 -5.61 6.89 16.52
CA ILE A 24 -5.07 5.60 16.07
C ILE A 24 -3.66 5.41 16.65
N CYS A 25 -2.81 6.43 16.52
CA CYS A 25 -1.45 6.45 17.04
C CYS A 25 -0.90 7.90 17.00
N ALA A 26 -0.03 8.23 17.96
CA ALA A 26 0.50 9.59 18.11
C ALA A 26 1.41 10.02 16.94
N ASP A 27 2.12 9.08 16.33
CA ASP A 27 3.10 9.29 15.27
C ASP A 27 2.58 8.91 13.87
N HIS A 28 1.26 8.86 13.70
CA HIS A 28 0.63 8.55 12.41
C HIS A 28 1.20 9.43 11.28
N THR A 29 1.44 8.86 10.10
CA THR A 29 1.99 9.57 8.93
C THR A 29 1.25 10.87 8.61
N MET A 30 -0.09 10.85 8.69
CA MET A 30 -0.92 12.04 8.46
C MET A 30 -0.79 13.12 9.54
N CYS A 31 -0.37 12.76 10.74
CA CYS A 31 -0.14 13.70 11.84
C CYS A 31 1.30 14.23 11.83
N LYS A 32 2.27 13.36 11.53
CA LYS A 32 3.68 13.73 11.39
C LYS A 32 3.91 14.69 10.23
N TYR A 33 3.16 14.50 9.14
CA TYR A 33 3.20 15.35 7.96
C TYR A 33 1.79 15.93 7.72
N PRO A 34 1.41 17.05 8.36
CA PRO A 34 0.05 17.58 8.24
C PRO A 34 -0.23 18.20 6.86
N THR A 35 0.80 18.65 6.14
CA THR A 35 0.70 19.31 4.84
C THR A 35 1.09 18.38 3.68
N THR A 36 0.69 18.74 2.46
CA THR A 36 0.97 17.97 1.23
C THR A 36 2.34 18.24 0.61
N GLY A 37 3.27 18.80 1.40
CA GLY A 37 4.62 19.14 0.95
C GLY A 37 5.52 17.91 0.75
N TYR A 38 6.71 18.18 0.25
CA TYR A 38 7.76 17.19 0.08
C TYR A 38 8.76 17.23 1.25
N GLY A 39 9.23 16.05 1.66
CA GLY A 39 10.30 15.94 2.65
C GLY A 39 11.63 16.44 2.10
N ALA A 40 12.58 16.72 2.99
CA ALA A 40 13.90 17.26 2.64
C ALA A 40 14.72 16.38 1.67
N ASN A 41 14.40 15.08 1.61
CA ASN A 41 15.07 14.11 0.72
C ASN A 41 14.56 14.17 -0.73
N CYS A 42 13.50 14.93 -1.01
CA CYS A 42 12.93 15.04 -2.35
C CYS A 42 13.60 16.19 -3.14
N LEU A 43 14.78 15.98 -3.71
CA LEU A 43 15.41 17.01 -4.54
C LEU A 43 14.78 17.07 -5.93
N THR A 44 14.84 18.26 -6.52
CA THR A 44 14.16 18.57 -7.79
C THR A 44 14.87 18.00 -9.02
N PRO A 45 14.14 17.69 -10.11
CA PRO A 45 12.68 17.80 -10.26
C PRO A 45 11.94 16.71 -9.49
N VAL A 46 10.75 17.04 -8.99
CA VAL A 46 9.85 16.10 -8.28
C VAL A 46 8.58 15.92 -9.09
N TYR A 47 8.20 14.67 -9.35
CA TYR A 47 6.91 14.27 -9.92
C TYR A 47 6.20 13.36 -8.92
N SER A 48 4.96 13.66 -8.55
CA SER A 48 4.26 12.89 -7.52
C SER A 48 2.77 12.74 -7.82
N GLY A 49 2.16 11.77 -7.16
CA GLY A 49 0.71 11.54 -7.21
C GLY A 49 0.32 10.36 -8.09
N VAL A 50 -0.74 9.66 -7.65
CA VAL A 50 -1.48 8.66 -8.45
C VAL A 50 -2.86 9.24 -8.71
N THR A 51 -2.92 10.28 -9.55
CA THR A 51 -4.10 11.17 -9.63
C THR A 51 -5.05 10.79 -10.76
N SER A 52 -4.55 10.25 -11.86
CA SER A 52 -5.38 9.87 -13.00
C SER A 52 -6.11 8.55 -12.75
N ALA A 53 -7.32 8.42 -13.29
CA ALA A 53 -8.06 7.15 -13.25
C ALA A 53 -7.27 6.01 -13.92
N ALA A 54 -6.48 6.32 -14.96
CA ALA A 54 -5.65 5.35 -15.65
C ALA A 54 -4.51 4.81 -14.76
N ASP A 55 -3.84 5.67 -13.98
CA ASP A 55 -2.76 5.23 -13.08
C ASP A 55 -3.31 4.39 -11.92
N LYS A 56 -4.44 4.81 -11.33
CA LYS A 56 -5.14 4.03 -10.29
C LYS A 56 -5.57 2.67 -10.81
N GLN A 57 -6.14 2.62 -12.02
CA GLN A 57 -6.54 1.38 -12.65
C GLN A 57 -5.32 0.49 -12.98
N ALA A 58 -4.23 1.05 -13.49
CA ALA A 58 -3.01 0.30 -13.77
C ALA A 58 -2.42 -0.33 -12.50
N ALA A 59 -2.45 0.40 -11.37
CA ALA A 59 -2.06 -0.15 -10.08
C ALA A 59 -2.98 -1.30 -9.63
N LEU A 60 -4.30 -1.14 -9.73
CA LEU A 60 -5.25 -2.19 -9.41
C LEU A 60 -5.11 -3.43 -10.30
N ASP A 61 -5.00 -3.24 -11.60
CA ASP A 61 -4.88 -4.32 -12.57
C ASP A 61 -3.61 -5.14 -12.32
N ALA A 62 -2.48 -4.47 -12.05
CA ALA A 62 -1.24 -5.14 -11.71
C ALA A 62 -1.40 -6.06 -10.48
N HIS A 63 -2.06 -5.60 -9.41
CA HIS A 63 -2.33 -6.42 -8.22
C HIS A 63 -3.31 -7.55 -8.50
N ASN A 64 -4.44 -7.26 -9.15
CA ASN A 64 -5.47 -8.27 -9.40
C ASN A 64 -4.97 -9.34 -10.38
N ASN A 65 -4.06 -9.00 -11.31
CA ASN A 65 -3.42 -9.96 -12.20
C ASN A 65 -2.52 -10.97 -11.46
N VAL A 66 -1.76 -10.55 -10.45
CA VAL A 66 -0.96 -11.51 -9.67
C VAL A 66 -1.81 -12.35 -8.73
N ARG A 67 -2.89 -11.78 -8.17
CA ARG A 67 -3.85 -12.49 -7.31
C ARG A 67 -4.59 -13.58 -8.07
N LYS A 68 -5.11 -13.28 -9.26
CA LYS A 68 -5.80 -14.29 -10.08
C LYS A 68 -4.86 -15.38 -10.58
N LYS A 69 -3.60 -15.04 -10.86
CA LYS A 69 -2.56 -16.02 -11.23
C LYS A 69 -2.37 -17.08 -10.12
N ILE A 70 -2.28 -16.65 -8.86
CA ILE A 70 -2.26 -17.57 -7.70
C ILE A 70 -3.58 -18.34 -7.59
N ALA A 71 -4.71 -17.63 -7.59
CA ALA A 71 -6.02 -18.27 -7.38
C ALA A 71 -6.29 -19.40 -8.38
N LYS A 72 -5.93 -19.19 -9.65
CA LYS A 72 -6.10 -20.14 -10.75
C LYS A 72 -5.00 -21.21 -10.83
N GLY A 73 -4.02 -21.20 -9.92
CA GLY A 73 -2.94 -22.21 -9.88
C GLY A 73 -1.94 -22.07 -11.02
N GLN A 74 -1.74 -20.86 -11.53
CA GLN A 74 -0.87 -20.56 -12.68
C GLN A 74 0.55 -20.16 -12.27
N GLU A 75 0.87 -20.15 -10.98
CA GLU A 75 2.21 -19.85 -10.47
C GLU A 75 2.97 -21.14 -10.16
N THR A 76 3.94 -21.45 -11.02
CA THR A 76 4.74 -22.66 -10.93
C THR A 76 5.96 -22.52 -10.02
N ARG A 77 6.33 -21.29 -9.64
CA ARG A 77 7.53 -20.99 -8.84
C ARG A 77 7.30 -21.19 -7.33
N GLY A 78 8.41 -21.29 -6.59
CA GLY A 78 8.48 -21.44 -5.14
C GLY A 78 9.47 -22.51 -4.72
N THR A 79 10.09 -22.36 -3.54
CA THR A 79 11.08 -23.32 -2.99
C THR A 79 10.51 -24.71 -2.75
N SER A 80 9.18 -24.86 -2.74
CA SER A 80 8.47 -26.14 -2.82
C SER A 80 7.25 -26.04 -3.74
N GLY A 81 7.37 -25.30 -4.85
CA GLY A 81 6.28 -25.00 -5.78
C GLY A 81 5.61 -26.23 -6.42
N PRO A 82 4.57 -26.04 -7.25
CA PRO A 82 3.86 -24.78 -7.53
C PRO A 82 3.15 -24.21 -6.29
N GLN A 83 2.76 -22.93 -6.34
CA GLN A 83 1.90 -22.36 -5.29
C GLN A 83 0.49 -22.97 -5.38
N PRO A 84 -0.16 -23.27 -4.24
CA PRO A 84 -1.49 -23.86 -4.23
C PRO A 84 -2.53 -22.86 -4.73
N THR A 85 -3.63 -23.38 -5.28
CA THR A 85 -4.80 -22.58 -5.66
C THR A 85 -5.47 -21.96 -4.44
N ALA A 86 -6.15 -20.83 -4.66
CA ALA A 86 -6.79 -20.06 -3.59
C ALA A 86 -8.31 -20.04 -3.77
N ALA A 87 -9.03 -20.60 -2.79
CA ALA A 87 -10.47 -20.74 -2.83
C ALA A 87 -11.26 -19.45 -2.52
N ASN A 88 -10.61 -18.49 -1.85
CA ASN A 88 -11.25 -17.29 -1.30
C ASN A 88 -10.54 -15.98 -1.68
N MET A 89 -9.69 -15.98 -2.71
CA MET A 89 -8.91 -14.80 -3.10
C MET A 89 -9.82 -13.66 -3.57
N ARG A 90 -9.89 -12.56 -2.82
CA ARG A 90 -10.71 -11.39 -3.20
C ARG A 90 -10.09 -10.57 -4.31
N LYS A 91 -10.92 -9.97 -5.17
CA LYS A 91 -10.51 -8.87 -6.06
C LYS A 91 -10.30 -7.62 -5.22
N LEU A 92 -9.18 -6.92 -5.43
CA LEU A 92 -8.91 -5.65 -4.76
C LEU A 92 -9.67 -4.52 -5.44
N VAL A 93 -10.14 -3.58 -4.62
CA VAL A 93 -10.68 -2.29 -5.04
C VAL A 93 -9.74 -1.15 -4.64
N TRP A 94 -9.84 -0.01 -5.33
CA TRP A 94 -9.05 1.17 -4.99
C TRP A 94 -9.66 1.86 -3.77
N ASP A 95 -8.80 2.31 -2.86
CA ASP A 95 -9.20 3.05 -1.67
C ASP A 95 -8.46 4.38 -1.56
N GLU A 96 -9.21 5.48 -1.60
CA GLU A 96 -8.66 6.83 -1.62
C GLU A 96 -8.03 7.24 -0.28
N GLU A 97 -8.52 6.73 0.85
CA GLU A 97 -7.93 7.01 2.16
C GLU A 97 -6.55 6.35 2.25
N LEU A 98 -6.46 5.07 1.87
CA LEU A 98 -5.17 4.35 1.81
C LEU A 98 -4.18 5.03 0.85
N ALA A 99 -4.66 5.45 -0.33
CA ALA A 99 -3.84 6.16 -1.31
C ALA A 99 -3.34 7.49 -0.79
N THR A 100 -4.18 8.23 -0.07
CA THR A 100 -3.80 9.51 0.55
C THR A 100 -2.70 9.33 1.59
N VAL A 101 -2.82 8.32 2.46
CA VAL A 101 -1.78 8.02 3.46
C VAL A 101 -0.49 7.54 2.76
N ALA A 102 -0.60 6.64 1.78
CA ALA A 102 0.54 6.12 1.03
C ALA A 102 1.28 7.23 0.27
N GLN A 103 0.55 8.14 -0.39
CA GLN A 103 1.12 9.29 -1.09
C GLN A 103 1.81 10.25 -0.11
N ARG A 104 1.22 10.46 1.06
CA ARG A 104 1.85 11.30 2.08
C ARG A 104 3.19 10.74 2.53
N TRP A 105 3.29 9.42 2.66
CA TRP A 105 4.56 8.77 2.95
C TRP A 105 5.54 8.81 1.77
N ALA A 106 5.09 8.53 0.54
CA ALA A 106 5.93 8.60 -0.66
C ALA A 106 6.53 10.01 -0.86
N ASN A 107 5.80 11.06 -0.50
CA ASN A 107 6.29 12.45 -0.52
C ASN A 107 7.42 12.74 0.47
N GLN A 108 7.83 11.78 1.31
CA GLN A 108 8.99 11.93 2.18
C GLN A 108 10.29 11.41 1.53
N CYS A 109 10.20 10.83 0.33
CA CYS A 109 11.34 10.39 -0.47
C CYS A 109 12.35 9.54 0.33
N THR A 110 11.83 8.66 1.18
CA THR A 110 12.63 7.80 2.04
C THR A 110 12.17 6.37 1.86
N PHE A 111 13.08 5.49 1.42
CA PHE A 111 12.79 4.08 1.17
C PHE A 111 12.86 3.26 2.46
N GLN A 112 11.85 3.45 3.31
CA GLN A 112 11.61 2.66 4.51
C GLN A 112 10.12 2.69 4.85
N HIS A 113 9.65 1.75 5.65
CA HIS A 113 8.28 1.78 6.14
C HIS A 113 8.07 2.93 7.14
N ASP A 114 6.94 3.62 7.06
CA ASP A 114 6.46 4.48 8.14
C ASP A 114 6.12 3.68 9.40
N THR A 115 6.05 4.37 10.54
CA THR A 115 5.79 3.73 11.83
C THR A 115 4.30 3.43 12.03
N CYS A 116 3.41 4.31 11.57
CA CYS A 116 1.98 4.11 11.71
C CYS A 116 1.16 4.73 10.56
N ARG A 117 0.33 3.88 9.94
CA ARG A 117 -0.44 4.17 8.71
C ARG A 117 -1.87 3.62 8.72
N SER A 118 -2.27 3.03 9.85
CA SER A 118 -3.59 2.39 9.99
C SER A 118 -4.71 3.42 9.86
N VAL A 119 -5.82 3.00 9.29
CA VAL A 119 -7.05 3.80 9.23
C VAL A 119 -8.02 3.31 10.29
N ALA A 120 -9.06 4.10 10.60
CA ALA A 120 -10.03 3.73 11.64
C ALA A 120 -10.72 2.38 11.39
N ARG A 121 -10.76 1.95 10.12
CA ARG A 121 -11.42 0.72 9.67
C ARG A 121 -10.63 -0.55 10.00
N PHE A 122 -9.30 -0.50 10.01
CA PHE A 122 -8.45 -1.69 10.16
C PHE A 122 -6.95 -1.36 10.25
N TYR A 123 -6.17 -2.35 10.68
CA TYR A 123 -4.72 -2.37 10.46
C TYR A 123 -4.39 -2.32 8.97
N VAL A 124 -3.35 -1.57 8.60
CA VAL A 124 -2.93 -1.35 7.21
C VAL A 124 -1.51 -1.87 6.97
N GLY A 125 -1.37 -2.79 6.02
CA GLY A 125 -0.08 -3.28 5.54
C GLY A 125 0.53 -2.34 4.49
N GLN A 126 1.80 -2.52 4.13
CA GLN A 126 2.47 -1.69 3.15
C GLN A 126 3.53 -2.47 2.36
N ASN A 127 3.58 -2.22 1.05
CA ASN A 127 4.70 -2.59 0.20
C ASN A 127 5.37 -1.34 -0.35
N LEU A 128 6.70 -1.35 -0.44
CA LEU A 128 7.50 -0.28 -1.03
C LEU A 128 8.35 -0.84 -2.16
N TYR A 129 8.47 -0.08 -3.25
CA TYR A 129 9.39 -0.38 -4.34
C TYR A 129 10.12 0.91 -4.71
N ILE A 130 11.42 0.82 -4.96
CA ILE A 130 12.21 1.93 -5.45
C ILE A 130 13.11 1.46 -6.59
N SER A 131 13.20 2.30 -7.63
CA SER A 131 14.18 2.14 -8.70
C SER A 131 15.07 3.36 -8.77
N TYR A 132 16.37 3.16 -9.03
CA TYR A 132 17.37 4.20 -9.15
C TYR A 132 17.94 4.22 -10.57
N THR A 133 18.10 5.40 -11.16
CA THR A 133 18.70 5.54 -12.49
C THR A 133 19.57 6.80 -12.54
N LYS A 134 20.75 6.72 -13.17
CA LYS A 134 21.69 7.84 -13.30
C LYS A 134 21.81 8.27 -14.75
N GLY A 135 21.98 9.58 -14.98
CA GLY A 135 22.22 10.12 -16.33
C GLY A 135 21.01 10.06 -17.27
N VAL A 136 19.79 9.94 -16.74
CA VAL A 136 18.55 9.94 -17.53
C VAL A 136 17.81 11.26 -17.36
N THR A 137 17.01 11.63 -18.36
CA THR A 137 16.05 12.72 -18.24
C THR A 137 14.95 12.31 -17.25
N PRO A 138 14.76 13.06 -16.13
CA PRO A 138 13.71 12.77 -15.17
C PRO A 138 12.31 12.78 -15.80
N SER A 139 11.53 11.73 -15.55
CA SER A 139 10.13 11.62 -15.99
C SER A 139 9.22 11.07 -14.90
N GLY A 140 8.05 11.68 -14.72
CA GLY A 140 7.02 11.22 -13.78
C GLY A 140 6.27 9.96 -14.22
N GLN A 141 6.71 9.28 -15.29
CA GLN A 141 6.05 8.08 -15.80
C GLN A 141 6.11 6.94 -14.79
N GLN A 142 4.93 6.43 -14.44
CA GLN A 142 4.74 5.32 -13.51
C GLN A 142 4.71 4.00 -14.27
N ASN A 143 5.21 2.93 -13.67
CA ASN A 143 5.09 1.58 -14.19
C ASN A 143 4.70 0.61 -13.06
N TRP A 144 3.40 0.58 -12.77
CA TRP A 144 2.82 -0.25 -11.72
C TRP A 144 3.05 -1.74 -11.95
N THR A 145 3.03 -2.19 -13.21
CA THR A 145 3.34 -3.59 -13.55
C THR A 145 4.73 -3.98 -13.06
N VAL A 146 5.75 -3.14 -13.27
CA VAL A 146 7.12 -3.42 -12.80
C VAL A 146 7.19 -3.46 -11.27
N ALA A 147 6.61 -2.47 -10.58
CA ALA A 147 6.66 -2.41 -9.12
C ALA A 147 5.96 -3.61 -8.46
N VAL A 148 4.74 -3.94 -8.91
CA VAL A 148 3.97 -5.08 -8.38
C VAL A 148 4.60 -6.41 -8.77
N GLN A 149 5.15 -6.53 -9.98
CA GLN A 149 5.86 -7.73 -10.41
C GLN A 149 7.12 -7.96 -9.55
N ALA A 150 7.87 -6.91 -9.21
CA ALA A 150 9.04 -7.03 -8.33
C ALA A 150 8.66 -7.56 -6.94
N TRP A 151 7.56 -7.08 -6.36
CA TRP A 151 7.00 -7.64 -5.12
C TRP A 151 6.56 -9.09 -5.29
N TYR A 152 5.87 -9.39 -6.38
CA TYR A 152 5.36 -10.72 -6.65
C TYR A 152 6.45 -11.75 -6.93
N ASP A 153 7.59 -11.34 -7.50
CA ASP A 153 8.71 -12.21 -7.86
C ASP A 153 9.40 -12.86 -6.64
N GLU A 154 9.18 -12.35 -5.43
CA GLU A 154 9.56 -13.01 -4.19
C GLU A 154 8.90 -14.40 -4.03
N VAL A 155 7.83 -14.69 -4.78
CA VAL A 155 7.18 -16.01 -4.81
C VAL A 155 8.14 -17.15 -5.14
N LYS A 156 9.22 -16.88 -5.87
CA LYS A 156 10.25 -17.87 -6.20
C LYS A 156 10.93 -18.44 -4.95
N ASP A 157 11.02 -17.63 -3.89
CA ASP A 157 11.68 -17.96 -2.63
C ASP A 157 10.67 -18.46 -1.58
N PHE A 158 9.37 -18.32 -1.84
CA PHE A 158 8.31 -18.69 -0.91
C PHE A 158 7.98 -20.20 -0.93
N ASN A 159 7.92 -20.81 0.27
CA ASN A 159 7.54 -22.21 0.44
C ASN A 159 6.01 -22.35 0.51
N LYS A 160 5.41 -23.17 -0.37
CA LYS A 160 3.95 -23.39 -0.38
C LYS A 160 3.35 -23.88 0.94
N ASN A 161 4.14 -24.57 1.76
CA ASN A 161 3.68 -25.09 3.04
C ASN A 161 3.46 -23.96 4.07
N ASN A 162 3.97 -22.76 3.78
CA ASN A 162 3.82 -21.58 4.61
C ASN A 162 2.55 -20.78 4.28
N VAL A 163 1.66 -21.28 3.41
CA VAL A 163 0.37 -20.63 3.11
C VAL A 163 -0.61 -20.79 4.26
N SER A 164 -0.68 -21.99 4.84
CA SER A 164 -1.71 -22.40 5.81
C SER A 164 -1.20 -23.55 6.68
N PRO A 165 -0.90 -23.33 7.98
CA PRO A 165 -0.88 -22.02 8.64
C PRO A 165 0.21 -21.12 8.03
N PHE A 166 -0.03 -19.82 8.07
CA PHE A 166 0.92 -18.83 7.57
C PHE A 166 2.22 -18.86 8.39
N GLN A 167 3.35 -18.97 7.69
CA GLN A 167 4.67 -18.80 8.28
C GLN A 167 5.45 -17.74 7.49
N TYR A 168 5.82 -16.66 8.18
CA TYR A 168 6.60 -15.59 7.56
C TYR A 168 7.98 -16.10 7.14
N THR A 169 8.36 -15.82 5.90
CA THR A 169 9.71 -16.08 5.38
C THR A 169 10.35 -14.76 5.00
N SER A 170 11.56 -14.51 5.51
CA SER A 170 12.29 -13.28 5.18
C SER A 170 12.45 -13.12 3.67
N GLY A 171 12.26 -11.91 3.16
CA GLY A 171 12.33 -11.62 1.72
C GLY A 171 11.10 -12.05 0.90
N THR A 172 9.99 -12.45 1.56
CA THR A 172 8.73 -12.81 0.87
C THR A 172 7.53 -11.95 1.26
N GLY A 173 7.74 -10.97 2.15
CA GLY A 173 6.69 -10.18 2.76
C GLY A 173 5.88 -9.35 1.75
N HIS A 174 6.50 -8.89 0.66
CA HIS A 174 5.78 -8.12 -0.35
C HIS A 174 4.87 -9.02 -1.17
N TYR A 175 5.37 -10.19 -1.59
CA TYR A 175 4.57 -11.22 -2.25
C TYR A 175 3.38 -11.60 -1.38
N THR A 176 3.62 -11.97 -0.11
CA THR A 176 2.56 -12.49 0.75
C THR A 176 1.48 -11.45 1.04
N GLN A 177 1.83 -10.17 1.16
CA GLN A 177 0.86 -9.08 1.27
C GLN A 177 0.05 -8.91 -0.03
N ALA A 178 0.71 -8.90 -1.20
CA ALA A 178 0.03 -8.68 -2.48
C ALA A 178 -1.03 -9.76 -2.77
N VAL A 179 -0.79 -11.00 -2.31
CA VAL A 179 -1.70 -12.14 -2.49
C VAL A 179 -2.37 -12.60 -1.20
N TRP A 180 -2.57 -11.69 -0.24
CA TRP A 180 -3.34 -11.97 0.97
C TRP A 180 -4.84 -11.97 0.68
N ALA A 181 -5.55 -13.07 0.87
CA ALA A 181 -6.95 -13.22 0.47
C ALA A 181 -7.89 -12.24 1.19
N ASP A 182 -7.66 -11.99 2.48
CA ASP A 182 -8.50 -11.13 3.29
C ASP A 182 -8.25 -9.63 3.05
N THR A 183 -7.15 -9.27 2.38
CA THR A 183 -6.96 -7.90 1.90
C THR A 183 -7.96 -7.64 0.78
N THR A 184 -8.71 -6.54 0.92
CA THR A 184 -9.84 -6.19 0.04
C THR A 184 -9.62 -4.90 -0.73
N ALA A 185 -8.77 -4.03 -0.21
CA ALA A 185 -8.53 -2.70 -0.71
C ALA A 185 -7.04 -2.41 -0.82
N VAL A 186 -6.68 -1.62 -1.82
CA VAL A 186 -5.33 -1.06 -1.97
C VAL A 186 -5.42 0.40 -2.37
N GLY A 187 -4.54 1.22 -1.82
CA GLY A 187 -4.33 2.59 -2.26
C GLY A 187 -2.86 2.91 -2.28
N CYS A 188 -2.39 3.51 -3.37
CA CYS A 188 -0.97 3.70 -3.61
C CYS A 188 -0.59 5.18 -3.76
N GLY A 189 0.66 5.46 -3.43
CA GLY A 189 1.36 6.71 -3.64
C GLY A 189 2.59 6.53 -4.52
N PHE A 190 2.96 7.57 -5.24
CA PHE A 190 4.12 7.61 -6.12
C PHE A 190 4.85 8.94 -6.00
N THR A 191 6.18 8.88 -5.89
CA THR A 191 7.04 10.06 -5.96
C THR A 191 8.33 9.72 -6.70
N ALA A 192 8.63 10.45 -7.76
CA ALA A 192 9.91 10.43 -8.42
C ALA A 192 10.68 11.73 -8.14
N PHE A 193 11.95 11.60 -7.79
CA PHE A 193 12.78 12.68 -7.27
C PHE A 193 14.26 12.41 -7.57
N THR A 194 15.08 13.45 -7.51
CA THR A 194 16.54 13.30 -7.48
C THR A 194 16.98 13.17 -6.02
N ASP A 195 17.90 12.26 -5.69
CA ASP A 195 18.50 12.19 -4.35
C ASP A 195 19.81 13.00 -4.26
N SER A 196 20.38 13.09 -3.06
CA SER A 196 21.61 13.84 -2.79
C SER A 196 22.83 13.34 -3.58
N ASP A 197 22.80 12.09 -4.02
CA ASP A 197 23.87 11.44 -4.78
C ASP A 197 23.68 11.60 -6.31
N GLY A 198 22.64 12.34 -6.71
CA GLY A 198 22.31 12.64 -8.10
C GLY A 198 21.63 11.48 -8.83
N TRP A 199 21.10 10.49 -8.11
CA TRP A 199 20.27 9.45 -8.73
C TRP A 199 18.85 9.95 -8.90
N TYR A 200 18.27 9.63 -10.06
CA TYR A 200 16.85 9.76 -10.26
C TYR A 200 16.15 8.52 -9.71
N SER A 201 15.37 8.72 -8.66
CA SER A 201 14.65 7.69 -7.91
C SER A 201 13.17 7.73 -8.25
N LYS A 202 12.53 6.55 -8.34
CA LYS A 202 11.07 6.40 -8.43
C LYS A 202 10.59 5.52 -7.28
N LEU A 203 9.94 6.12 -6.29
CA LEU A 203 9.41 5.47 -5.10
C LEU A 203 7.91 5.21 -5.26
N TYR A 204 7.52 3.95 -5.07
CA TYR A 204 6.15 3.47 -5.08
C TYR A 204 5.82 2.95 -3.68
N ALA A 205 4.70 3.38 -3.13
CA ALA A 205 4.19 2.90 -1.85
C ALA A 205 2.75 2.45 -2.03
N CYS A 206 2.41 1.21 -1.68
CA CYS A 206 1.02 0.74 -1.67
C CYS A 206 0.64 0.33 -0.26
N ASN A 207 -0.47 0.88 0.23
CA ASN A 207 -1.09 0.53 1.50
C ASN A 207 -2.26 -0.43 1.26
N TYR A 208 -2.37 -1.47 2.10
CA TYR A 208 -3.31 -2.59 1.93
C TYR A 208 -4.28 -2.70 3.10
N GLY A 209 -5.56 -2.91 2.80
CA GLY A 209 -6.65 -2.88 3.78
C GLY A 209 -7.63 -4.04 3.68
N PRO A 210 -7.87 -4.79 4.78
CA PRO A 210 -6.99 -4.93 5.93
C PRO A 210 -5.59 -5.43 5.54
N GLY A 211 -4.59 -5.10 6.37
CA GLY A 211 -3.21 -5.55 6.20
C GLY A 211 -3.06 -7.07 6.34
N GLY A 212 -2.20 -7.65 5.50
CA GLY A 212 -1.85 -9.07 5.54
C GLY A 212 -0.66 -9.35 6.44
N ASN A 213 0.01 -10.48 6.18
CA ASN A 213 1.22 -10.93 6.90
C ASN A 213 1.03 -11.09 8.41
N VAL A 214 -0.20 -11.41 8.83
CA VAL A 214 -0.52 -11.64 10.26
C VAL A 214 0.05 -13.00 10.68
N VAL A 215 1.09 -12.96 11.53
CA VAL A 215 1.75 -14.17 12.05
C VAL A 215 1.05 -14.67 13.31
N GLY A 216 0.87 -15.98 13.39
CA GLY A 216 0.27 -16.64 14.56
C GLY A 216 -1.25 -16.84 14.45
N GLY A 217 -1.83 -17.45 15.50
CA GLY A 217 -3.29 -17.62 15.62
C GLY A 217 -3.96 -18.54 14.59
N GLY A 218 -3.20 -19.34 13.84
CA GLY A 218 -3.75 -20.16 12.74
C GLY A 218 -4.13 -19.37 11.49
N SER A 219 -3.69 -18.11 11.39
CA SER A 219 -3.89 -17.27 10.19
C SER A 219 -3.34 -17.96 8.95
N SER A 220 -3.94 -17.71 7.79
CA SER A 220 -3.49 -18.24 6.50
C SER A 220 -3.43 -17.11 5.49
N MET A 221 -2.52 -17.18 4.53
CA MET A 221 -2.49 -16.20 3.43
C MET A 221 -3.76 -16.24 2.61
N TYR A 222 -4.24 -17.45 2.33
CA TYR A 222 -5.49 -17.73 1.64
C TYR A 222 -5.91 -19.17 1.96
N LYS A 223 -7.18 -19.48 1.75
CA LYS A 223 -7.71 -20.84 1.89
C LYS A 223 -7.33 -21.65 0.66
N ILE A 224 -6.60 -22.74 0.86
CA ILE A 224 -6.21 -23.65 -0.24
C ILE A 224 -7.47 -24.34 -0.78
N GLY A 225 -7.64 -24.33 -2.11
CA GLY A 225 -8.73 -25.03 -2.80
C GLY A 225 -9.05 -24.43 -4.16
N THR A 226 -10.00 -25.03 -4.88
CA THR A 226 -10.42 -24.56 -6.21
C THR A 226 -10.82 -23.09 -6.17
N ALA A 227 -10.35 -22.30 -7.15
CA ALA A 227 -10.67 -20.88 -7.26
C ALA A 227 -12.16 -20.61 -7.03
N CYS A 228 -12.46 -19.60 -6.22
CA CYS A 228 -13.81 -19.20 -5.81
C CYS A 228 -14.68 -20.24 -5.07
N SER A 229 -14.18 -21.43 -4.74
CA SER A 229 -14.97 -22.46 -4.04
C SER A 229 -15.28 -22.13 -2.57
N ALA A 230 -14.65 -21.09 -2.03
CA ALA A 230 -14.89 -20.63 -0.66
C ALA A 230 -14.92 -19.10 -0.58
N CYS A 231 -15.49 -18.44 -1.60
CA CYS A 231 -15.70 -17.00 -1.54
C CYS A 231 -16.58 -16.60 -0.33
N PRO A 232 -16.23 -15.52 0.38
CA PRO A 232 -17.00 -15.06 1.53
C PRO A 232 -18.36 -14.50 1.07
N THR A 233 -19.37 -14.54 1.96
CA THR A 233 -20.73 -14.09 1.64
C THR A 233 -20.80 -12.64 1.15
N SER A 234 -19.91 -11.77 1.63
CA SER A 234 -19.82 -10.37 1.20
C SER A 234 -19.11 -10.15 -0.14
N ALA A 235 -18.64 -11.22 -0.79
CA ALA A 235 -18.06 -11.23 -2.14
C ALA A 235 -18.30 -12.60 -2.79
N ALA A 236 -19.58 -13.02 -2.86
CA ALA A 236 -19.96 -14.39 -3.19
C ALA A 236 -19.83 -14.73 -4.69
N ALA A 237 -19.71 -13.73 -5.55
CA ALA A 237 -19.57 -13.95 -6.98
C ALA A 237 -18.11 -14.24 -7.36
N CYS A 238 -17.91 -14.88 -8.52
CA CYS A 238 -16.60 -15.20 -9.04
C CYS A 238 -16.36 -14.46 -10.36
N GLU A 239 -15.29 -13.67 -10.42
CA GLU A 239 -14.84 -12.97 -11.61
C GLU A 239 -13.37 -13.34 -11.90
N ASP A 240 -13.12 -14.06 -12.99
CA ASP A 240 -11.78 -14.51 -13.42
C ASP A 240 -10.94 -15.15 -12.29
N GLY A 241 -11.58 -15.97 -11.44
CA GLY A 241 -10.93 -16.66 -10.32
C GLY A 241 -10.78 -15.85 -9.04
N LEU A 242 -11.36 -14.64 -8.98
CA LEU A 242 -11.38 -13.78 -7.79
C LEU A 242 -12.81 -13.61 -7.25
N CYS A 243 -12.93 -13.52 -5.94
CA CYS A 243 -14.18 -13.23 -5.24
C CYS A 243 -14.54 -11.74 -5.36
N VAL A 244 -15.77 -11.44 -5.80
CA VAL A 244 -16.33 -10.09 -5.97
C VAL A 244 -17.70 -9.93 -5.33
#